data_AF-A0A8T6M3D4-F1
#
_entry.id   AF-A0A8T6M3D4-F1
#
_cell.length_a   1.000
_cell.length_b   1.000
_cell.length_c   1.000
_cell.angle_alpha   90.00
_cell.angle_beta   90.00
_cell.angle_gamma   90.00
#
_symmetry.space_group_name_H-M   'P 1'
#
loop_
_entity.id
_entity.type
_entity.pdbx_description
1 polymer ?
#
loop_
_entity_poly.entity_id
_entity_poly.type
_entity_poly.pdbx_seq_one_letter_code
_entity_poly.pdbx_strand_id
1 'polypeptide(L)' 'MPKKEVIKSLKGSEEKKRAETSTVKGTITSEQRKILQNFIGIIGSNEQDVVGKIITLWLYNEGYLKKKE' A
#
# COMPACT_ATOMS: atom_id res chain seq x y z
N MET A 1 -9.68 -28.96 -42.88
CA MET A 1 -8.73 -27.82 -42.74
C MET A 1 -9.52 -26.52 -42.82
N PRO A 2 -9.11 -25.40 -42.17
CA PRO A 2 -7.84 -25.10 -41.47
C PRO A 2 -8.02 -24.89 -39.95
N LYS A 3 -7.15 -25.44 -39.08
CA LYS A 3 -5.92 -24.80 -38.54
C LYS A 3 -6.11 -23.36 -38.04
N LYS A 4 -6.68 -23.23 -36.84
CA LYS A 4 -6.44 -22.09 -35.94
C LYS A 4 -6.52 -22.63 -34.51
N GLU A 5 -5.76 -22.01 -33.62
CA GLU A 5 -5.76 -22.24 -32.17
C GLU A 5 -4.92 -23.40 -31.63
N VAL A 6 -3.61 -23.38 -31.87
CA VAL A 6 -2.67 -23.79 -30.82
C VAL A 6 -1.43 -22.90 -30.88
N ILE A 7 -1.59 -21.58 -30.71
CA ILE A 7 -0.50 -20.81 -30.09
C ILE A 7 -0.76 -20.97 -28.60
N LYS A 8 -0.24 -22.08 -28.06
CA LYS A 8 0.00 -22.29 -26.64
C LYS A 8 0.96 -21.17 -26.21
N SER A 9 0.41 -20.00 -25.92
CA SER A 9 1.17 -18.94 -25.27
C SER A 9 1.43 -19.41 -23.85
N LEU A 10 2.61 -19.98 -23.66
CA LEU A 10 3.28 -20.10 -22.38
C LEU A 10 3.37 -18.69 -21.77
N LYS A 11 2.32 -18.22 -21.13
CA LYS A 11 2.40 -17.11 -20.18
C LYS A 11 2.50 -17.75 -18.81
N GLY A 12 3.74 -17.89 -18.35
CA GLY A 12 4.01 -17.97 -16.93
C GLY A 12 3.34 -16.79 -16.26
N SER A 13 2.40 -17.06 -15.38
CA SER A 13 1.89 -16.10 -14.42
C SER A 13 2.09 -16.72 -13.04
N GLU A 14 3.32 -16.65 -12.55
CA GLU A 14 3.50 -16.47 -11.11
C GLU A 14 2.87 -15.10 -10.79
N GLU A 15 1.55 -15.09 -10.61
CA GLU A 15 0.84 -13.97 -10.02
C GLU A 15 1.43 -13.76 -8.63
N LYS A 16 2.35 -12.81 -8.51
CA LYS A 16 2.69 -12.22 -7.22
C LYS A 16 1.37 -11.84 -6.57
N LYS A 17 0.95 -12.58 -5.54
CA LYS A 17 -0.22 -12.23 -4.72
C LYS A 17 -0.02 -10.80 -4.24
N ARG A 18 -0.72 -9.85 -4.87
CA ARG A 18 -0.74 -8.47 -4.39
C ARG A 18 -1.34 -8.52 -2.99
N ALA A 19 -0.73 -7.79 -2.06
CA ALA A 19 -1.31 -7.65 -0.73
C ALA A 19 -2.74 -7.14 -0.87
N GLU A 20 -3.67 -7.72 -0.11
CA GLU A 20 -5.04 -7.25 -0.08
C GLU A 20 -5.06 -5.86 0.58
N THR A 21 -5.46 -4.84 -0.18
CA THR A 21 -5.50 -3.45 0.27
C THR A 21 -6.93 -2.93 0.29
N SER A 22 -7.27 -2.18 1.34
CA SER A 22 -8.55 -1.45 1.44
C SER A 22 -8.30 0.05 1.51
N THR A 23 -9.17 0.83 0.86
CA THR A 23 -9.11 2.30 0.91
C THR A 23 -9.90 2.82 2.10
N VAL A 24 -9.26 3.61 2.96
CA VAL A 24 -9.89 4.29 4.10
C VAL A 24 -9.92 5.80 3.85
N LYS A 25 -11.04 6.46 4.15
CA LYS A 25 -11.16 7.92 4.10
C LYS A 25 -11.06 8.48 5.52
N GLY A 26 -10.21 9.50 5.70
CA GLY A 26 -10.06 10.23 6.95
C GLY A 26 -10.09 11.73 6.72
N THR A 27 -10.33 12.49 7.78
CA THR A 27 -10.30 13.95 7.77
C THR A 27 -9.12 14.43 8.61
N ILE A 28 -8.37 15.40 8.09
CA ILE A 28 -7.30 16.10 8.78
C ILE A 28 -7.51 17.60 8.64
N THR A 29 -6.96 18.37 9.57
CA THR A 29 -7.00 19.84 9.47
C THR A 29 -6.07 20.34 8.37
N SER A 30 -6.31 21.56 7.89
CA SER A 30 -5.44 22.20 6.90
C SER A 30 -3.99 22.36 7.38
N GLU A 31 -3.79 22.54 8.68
CA GLU A 31 -2.45 22.61 9.29
C GLU A 31 -1.76 21.25 9.28
N GLN A 32 -2.44 20.19 9.71
CA GLN A 32 -1.94 18.82 9.64
C GLN A 32 -1.57 18.42 8.21
N ARG A 33 -2.37 18.84 7.22
CA ARG A 33 -2.07 18.61 5.80
C ARG A 33 -0.76 19.27 5.37
N LYS A 34 -0.51 20.52 5.78
CA LYS A 34 0.74 21.23 5.47
C LYS A 34 1.95 20.53 6.10
N ILE A 35 1.83 20.13 7.36
CA ILE A 35 2.89 19.41 8.07
C ILE A 35 3.21 18.09 7.35
N LEU A 36 2.17 17.32 6.99
CA LEU A 36 2.32 16.07 6.24
C LEU A 36 3.00 16.31 4.88
N GLN A 37 2.57 17.31 4.12
CA GLN A 37 3.18 17.63 2.81
C GLN A 37 4.67 17.98 2.93
N ASN A 38 5.04 18.80 3.92
CA ASN A 38 6.45 19.12 4.17
C ASN A 38 7.25 17.86 4.54
N PHE A 39 6.70 17.03 5.41
CA PHE A 39 7.34 15.79 5.84
C PHE A 39 7.53 14.80 4.68
N ILE A 40 6.50 14.65 3.82
CA ILE A 40 6.55 13.85 2.59
C ILE A 40 7.67 14.38 1.67
N GLY A 41 7.77 15.70 1.50
CA GLY A 41 8.83 16.33 0.72
C GLY A 41 10.23 16.09 1.28
N ILE A 42 10.41 16.08 2.60
CA ILE A 42 11.69 15.78 3.26
C ILE A 42 12.10 14.32 3.04
N ILE A 43 11.15 13.40 3.17
CA ILE A 43 11.43 11.95 3.04
C ILE A 43 11.59 11.53 1.57
N GLY A 44 10.98 12.26 0.64
CA GLY A 44 10.97 11.89 -0.79
C GLY A 44 10.12 10.65 -1.08
N SER A 45 9.06 10.41 -0.30
CA SER A 45 8.11 9.33 -0.53
C SER A 45 6.74 9.86 -0.98
N ASN A 46 5.77 8.97 -1.20
CA ASN A 46 4.39 9.35 -1.48
C ASN A 46 3.56 9.44 -0.20
N GLU A 47 2.43 10.16 -0.27
CA GLU A 47 1.54 10.40 0.88
C GLU A 47 1.01 9.10 1.50
N GLN A 48 0.61 8.12 0.67
CA GLN A 48 0.04 6.86 1.15
C GLN A 48 1.05 6.02 1.93
N ASP A 49 2.30 5.96 1.48
CA ASP A 49 3.38 5.24 2.15
C ASP A 49 3.73 5.89 3.49
N VAL A 50 3.83 7.22 3.52
CA VAL A 50 4.12 7.96 4.75
C VAL A 50 2.99 7.80 5.76
N VAL A 51 1.74 8.01 5.35
CA VAL A 51 0.57 7.84 6.22
C VAL A 51 0.46 6.38 6.68
N GLY A 52 0.68 5.42 5.79
CA GLY A 52 0.69 3.99 6.12
C GLY A 52 1.73 3.63 7.18
N LYS A 53 2.95 4.18 7.07
CA LYS A 53 4.02 4.00 8.08
C LYS A 53 3.64 4.62 9.42
N ILE A 54 3.07 5.82 9.43
CA ILE A 54 2.61 6.49 10.65
C ILE A 54 1.54 5.64 11.35
N ILE A 55 0.54 5.17 10.62
CA ILE A 55 -0.53 4.31 11.17
C ILE A 55 0.05 3.00 11.68
N THR A 56 0.94 2.36 10.93
CA THR A 56 1.59 1.10 11.33
C THR A 56 2.38 1.26 12.62
N LEU A 57 3.17 2.34 12.74
CA LEU A 57 3.93 2.63 13.95
C LEU A 57 3.02 2.88 15.15
N TRP A 58 1.94 3.64 14.95
CA TRP A 58 0.94 3.86 16.00
C TRP A 58 0.31 2.54 16.47
N LEU A 59 -0.16 1.70 15.54
CA LEU A 59 -0.73 0.39 15.86
C LEU A 59 0.25 -0.54 16.58
N TYR A 60 1.53 -0.49 16.21
CA TYR A 60 2.57 -1.25 16.89
C TYR A 60 2.80 -0.78 18.33
N ASN A 61 2.87 0.54 18.53
CA ASN A 61 3.08 1.13 19.85
C ASN A 61 1.91 0.86 20.81
N GLU A 62 0.68 0.94 20.31
CA GLU A 62 -0.54 0.58 21.05
C GLU A 62 -0.65 -0.93 21.30
N GLY A 63 0.21 -1.75 20.69
CA GLY A 63 0.23 -3.19 20.88
C GLY A 63 -0.76 -3.97 20.00
N TYR A 64 -1.48 -3.32 19.09
CA TYR A 64 -2.36 -4.00 18.12
C TYR A 64 -1.60 -4.89 17.15
N LEU A 65 -0.33 -4.56 16.86
CA LEU A 65 0.55 -5.37 16.01
C LEU A 65 1.57 -6.20 16.80
N LYS A 66 1.57 -6.13 18.14
CA LYS A 66 2.32 -7.09 18.95
C LYS A 66 1.56 -8.40 18.85
N LYS A 67 2.18 -9.44 18.27
CA LYS A 67 1.60 -10.79 18.28
C LYS A 67 1.17 -11.09 19.71
N LYS A 68 -0.09 -11.50 19.90
CA LYS A 68 -0.44 -12.33 21.05
C LYS A 68 0.30 -13.64 20.82
N GLU A 69 1.49 -13.75 21.40
CA GLU A 69 2.11 -15.05 21.67
C GLU A 69 1.26 -15.81 22.70
#